data_AF-A0A9P5PIQ4-F1
#
_entry.id   AF-A0A9P5PIQ4-F1
#
_cell.length_a   1.000
_cell.length_b   1.000
_cell.length_c   1.000
_cell.angle_alpha   90.00
_cell.angle_beta   90.00
_cell.angle_gamma   90.00
#
_symmetry.space_group_name_H-M   'P 1'
#
loop_
_entity.id
_entity.type
_entity.pdbx_description
1 polymer ?
#
loop_
_entity_poly.entity_id
_entity_poly.type
_entity_poly.pdbx_seq_one_letter_code
_entity_poly.pdbx_strand_id
1 'polypeptide(L)'
;MVHTLLTLPLEILDTILSDLDTYSDLISLALVSKNIYHQVIPRHSEYRVLRIRHRFPGLWAHLAKRADLSRNLREIHFFKSLITL
;
A
#
# COMPACT_ATOMS: atom_id res chain seq x y z
N MET A 1 8.36 10.36 -29.43
CA MET A 1 9.08 10.40 -28.14
C MET A 1 8.39 9.45 -27.20
N VAL A 2 9.07 8.38 -26.77
CA VAL A 2 8.50 7.45 -25.79
C VAL A 2 8.83 8.02 -24.41
N HIS A 3 7.85 8.65 -23.76
CA HIS A 3 8.02 9.07 -22.36
C HIS A 3 7.94 7.83 -21.48
N THR A 4 9.09 7.30 -21.11
CA THR A 4 9.18 6.15 -20.22
C THR A 4 8.79 6.57 -18.81
N LEU A 5 7.97 5.78 -18.12
CA LEU A 5 7.51 6.01 -16.75
C LEU A 5 8.66 6.28 -15.75
N LEU A 6 9.86 5.82 -16.07
CA LEU A 6 11.10 5.99 -15.30
C LEU A 6 11.76 7.37 -15.41
N THR A 7 11.35 8.23 -16.35
CA THR A 7 11.90 9.59 -16.48
C THR A 7 11.08 10.62 -15.68
N LEU A 8 9.97 10.20 -15.09
CA LEU A 8 9.15 11.05 -14.24
C LEU A 8 9.86 11.33 -12.92
N PRO A 9 9.66 12.53 -12.34
CA PRO A 9 10.03 12.80 -10.96
C PRO A 9 9.41 11.77 -10.01
N LEU A 10 10.15 11.41 -8.96
CA LEU A 10 9.73 10.38 -8.02
C LEU A 10 8.37 10.70 -7.38
N GLU A 11 8.06 11.98 -7.11
CA GLU A 11 6.78 12.36 -6.51
C GLU A 11 5.58 12.12 -7.43
N ILE A 12 5.76 12.36 -8.74
CA ILE A 12 4.72 12.10 -9.75
C ILE A 12 4.50 10.60 -9.87
N LEU A 13 5.60 9.84 -9.92
CA LEU A 13 5.55 8.39 -9.98
C LEU A 13 4.85 7.81 -8.73
N ASP A 14 5.22 8.25 -7.53
CA ASP A 14 4.62 7.83 -6.26
C ASP A 14 3.11 8.15 -6.21
N THR A 15 2.68 9.27 -6.80
CA THR A 15 1.27 9.62 -6.94
C THR A 15 0.52 8.67 -7.88
N ILE A 16 1.10 8.34 -9.04
CA ILE A 16 0.51 7.37 -9.99
C ILE A 16 0.40 5.99 -9.35
N LEU A 17 1.46 5.54 -8.66
CA LEU A 17 1.50 4.26 -7.97
C LEU A 17 0.50 4.19 -6.80
N SER A 18 0.30 5.31 -6.13
CA SER A 18 -0.70 5.44 -5.07
C SER A 18 -2.12 5.27 -5.61
N ASP A 19 -2.40 5.63 -6.86
CA ASP A 19 -3.73 5.52 -7.47
C ASP A 19 -4.10 4.07 -7.87
N LEU A 20 -3.12 3.16 -7.93
CA LEU A 20 -3.38 1.76 -8.24
C LEU A 20 -4.12 1.08 -7.08
N ASP A 21 -5.38 0.70 -7.27
CA ASP A 21 -6.18 0.08 -6.21
C ASP A 21 -5.76 -1.36 -5.91
N THR A 22 -5.48 -2.18 -6.94
CA THR A 22 -5.24 -3.62 -6.74
C THR A 22 -3.77 -3.94 -6.51
N TYR A 23 -3.49 -4.86 -5.58
CA TYR A 23 -2.13 -5.36 -5.34
C TYR A 23 -1.57 -6.06 -6.58
N SER A 24 -2.43 -6.72 -7.37
CA SER A 24 -2.05 -7.40 -8.61
C SER A 24 -1.46 -6.44 -9.63
N ASP A 25 -2.05 -5.26 -9.81
CA ASP A 25 -1.55 -4.25 -10.76
C ASP A 25 -0.21 -3.68 -10.30
N LEU A 26 -0.09 -3.45 -8.99
CA LEU A 26 1.15 -3.00 -8.38
C LEU A 26 2.29 -4.01 -8.57
N ILE A 27 2.01 -5.31 -8.40
CA ILE A 27 2.99 -6.38 -8.63
C ILE A 27 3.33 -6.52 -10.11
N SER A 28 2.33 -6.46 -10.98
CA SER A 28 2.54 -6.48 -12.44
C SER A 28 3.49 -5.37 -12.87
N LEU A 29 3.32 -4.18 -12.30
CA LEU A 29 4.20 -3.03 -12.56
C LEU A 29 5.60 -3.22 -11.95
N ALA A 30 5.68 -3.69 -10.69
CA ALA A 30 6.95 -3.99 -10.03
C ALA A 30 7.80 -5.01 -10.81
N LEU A 31 7.17 -5.95 -11.51
CA LEU A 31 7.85 -6.99 -12.30
C LEU A 31 8.37 -6.51 -13.65
N VAL A 32 8.02 -5.29 -14.10
CA VAL A 32 8.51 -4.73 -15.37
C VAL A 32 10.03 -4.52 -15.35
N SER A 33 10.60 -4.11 -14.22
CA SER A 33 12.06 -3.95 -14.08
C SER A 33 12.50 -3.91 -12.61
N LYS A 34 13.77 -4.26 -12.35
CA LYS A 34 14.36 -4.15 -11.00
C LYS A 34 14.28 -2.73 -10.43
N ASN A 35 14.42 -1.70 -11.26
CA ASN A 35 14.35 -0.31 -10.83
C ASN A 35 12.94 0.05 -10.33
N ILE A 36 11.91 -0.35 -11.08
CA ILE A 36 10.51 -0.15 -10.67
C ILE A 36 10.19 -0.98 -9.43
N TYR A 37 10.65 -2.22 -9.34
CA TYR A 37 10.50 -3.04 -8.14
C TYR A 37 10.98 -2.33 -6.86
N HIS A 38 12.18 -1.75 -6.89
CA HIS A 38 12.76 -1.05 -5.75
C HIS A 38 12.03 0.25 -5.38
N GLN A 39 11.33 0.87 -6.33
CA GLN A 39 10.54 2.08 -6.07
C GLN A 39 9.12 1.73 -5.58
N VAL A 40 8.52 0.68 -6.14
CA VAL A 40 7.11 0.31 -5.92
C VAL A 40 6.91 -0.48 -4.62
N ILE A 41 7.69 -1.54 -4.41
CA ILE A 41 7.44 -2.50 -3.32
C ILE A 41 7.60 -1.86 -1.93
N PRO A 42 8.70 -1.17 -1.60
CA PRO A 42 8.91 -0.69 -0.24
C PRO A 42 7.89 0.38 0.20
N ARG A 43 7.32 1.13 -0.74
CA ARG A 43 6.50 2.32 -0.44
C ARG A 43 5.00 2.11 -0.63
N HIS A 44 4.61 1.18 -1.49
CA HIS A 44 3.20 1.04 -1.91
C HIS A 44 2.61 -0.35 -1.65
N SER A 45 3.43 -1.34 -1.24
CA SER A 45 2.91 -2.66 -0.85
C SER A 45 2.50 -2.72 0.62
N GLU A 46 3.14 -1.93 1.48
CA GLU A 46 2.85 -1.94 2.92
C GLU A 46 1.49 -1.31 3.23
N TYR A 47 0.82 -1.86 4.25
CA TYR A 47 -0.45 -1.36 4.79
C TYR A 47 -1.66 -1.32 3.83
N ARG A 48 -1.57 -1.91 2.63
CA ARG A 48 -2.73 -2.05 1.71
C ARG A 48 -3.89 -2.83 2.29
N VAL A 49 -3.60 -3.91 3.00
CA VAL A 49 -4.61 -4.75 3.65
C VAL A 49 -4.30 -4.85 5.13
N LEU A 50 -5.18 -4.29 5.95
CA LEU A 50 -5.06 -4.32 7.40
C LEU A 50 -5.96 -5.42 7.96
N ARG A 51 -5.35 -6.43 8.60
CA ARG A 51 -6.06 -7.55 9.21
C ARG A 51 -6.02 -7.43 10.73
N ILE A 52 -7.17 -7.20 11.34
CA ILE A 52 -7.30 -6.90 12.78
C ILE A 52 -8.08 -8.02 13.46
N ARG A 53 -7.45 -8.72 14.42
CA ARG A 53 -8.09 -9.81 15.19
C ARG A 53 -8.84 -9.34 16.45
N HIS A 54 -8.49 -8.17 16.98
CA HIS A 54 -9.09 -7.60 18.20
C HIS A 54 -9.11 -6.08 18.09
N ARG A 55 -10.05 -5.41 18.77
CA ARG A 55 -10.09 -3.93 18.77
C ARG A 55 -8.78 -3.40 19.38
N PHE A 56 -7.89 -2.85 18.55
CA PHE A 56 -6.64 -2.25 18.98
C PHE A 56 -6.72 -0.73 18.81
N PRO A 57 -7.21 0.03 19.81
CA PRO A 57 -7.37 1.47 19.70
C PRO A 57 -6.06 2.21 19.42
N GLY A 58 -4.93 1.66 19.88
CA GLY A 58 -3.60 2.19 19.57
C GLY A 58 -3.24 2.14 18.08
N LEU A 59 -3.81 1.22 17.29
CA LEU A 59 -3.61 1.14 15.85
C LEU A 59 -4.16 2.38 15.15
N TRP A 60 -5.39 2.76 15.51
CA TRP A 60 -6.07 3.91 14.91
C TRP A 60 -5.37 5.21 15.29
N ALA A 61 -4.90 5.34 16.53
CA ALA A 61 -4.07 6.46 16.95
C ALA A 61 -2.75 6.52 16.19
N HIS A 62 -2.12 5.37 15.92
CA HIS A 62 -0.90 5.28 15.13
C HIS A 62 -1.13 5.66 13.66
N LEU A 63 -2.20 5.14 13.04
CA LEU A 63 -2.58 5.46 11.65
C LEU A 63 -2.98 6.94 11.51
N ALA A 64 -3.71 7.50 12.49
CA ALA A 64 -4.05 8.92 12.51
C ALA A 64 -2.82 9.82 12.63
N LYS A 65 -1.79 9.37 13.37
CA LYS A 65 -0.51 10.09 13.49
C LYS A 65 0.36 9.95 12.24
N ARG A 66 0.24 8.84 11.50
CA ARG A 66 1.01 8.51 10.29
C ARG A 66 0.11 8.42 9.08
N ALA A 67 -0.32 9.60 8.62
CA ALA A 67 -1.18 9.74 7.44
C ALA A 67 -0.58 9.07 6.19
N ASP A 68 0.75 9.05 6.08
CA ASP A 68 1.52 8.38 5.04
C ASP A 68 1.18 6.88 4.92
N LEU A 69 1.10 6.17 6.05
CA LEU A 69 0.75 4.75 6.07
C LEU A 69 -0.73 4.52 5.81
N SER A 70 -1.58 5.40 6.36
CA SER A 70 -3.03 5.29 6.19
C SER A 70 -3.48 5.55 4.75
N ARG A 71 -2.72 6.33 3.97
CA ARG A 71 -3.02 6.62 2.56
C ARG A 71 -2.99 5.38 1.67
N ASN A 72 -2.16 4.42 2.01
CA ASN A 72 -2.03 3.17 1.25
C ASN A 72 -3.11 2.14 1.62
N LEU A 73 -3.89 2.38 2.68
CA LEU A 73 -4.85 1.42 3.18
C LEU A 73 -6.05 1.33 2.24
N ARG A 74 -6.29 0.13 1.69
CA ARG A 74 -7.39 -0.16 0.75
C ARG A 74 -8.46 -1.02 1.40
N GLU A 75 -8.05 -1.96 2.26
CA GLU A 75 -8.97 -2.92 2.87
C GLU A 75 -8.70 -3.10 4.37
N ILE A 76 -9.78 -3.17 5.16
CA ILE A 76 -9.71 -3.50 6.59
C ILE A 76 -10.56 -4.73 6.86
N HIS A 77 -9.93 -5.79 7.31
CA HIS A 77 -10.56 -7.06 7.62
C HIS A 77 -10.60 -7.24 9.14
N PHE A 78 -11.80 -7.23 9.72
CA PHE A 78 -12.01 -7.56 11.12
C PHE A 78 -12.26 -9.05 11.27
N PHE A 79 -11.34 -9.75 11.92
CA PHE A 79 -11.53 -11.16 12.26
C PHE A 79 -12.21 -11.23 13.63
N LYS A 80 -13.39 -11.85 13.70
CA LYS A 80 -14.02 -12.21 14.96
C LYS A 80 -13.21 -13.38 15.54
N SER A 81 -12.64 -13.21 16.73
CA SER A 81 -12.08 -14.35 17.47
C SER A 81 -13.24 -15.31 17.78
N LEU A 82 -13.24 -16.46 17.13
CA LEU A 82 -14.04 -17.63 17.54
C LEU A 82 -13.39 -18.19 18.81
N ILE A 83 -13.59 -17.50 19.94
CA ILE A 83 -13.43 -18.08 21.27
C ILE A 83 -14.74 -17.81 22.00
N THR A 84 -15.77 -18.54 21.60
CA THR A 84 -16.88 -18.90 22.49
C THR A 84 -17.59 -20.10 21.87
N LEU A 85 -17.20 -21.30 22.28
CA LEU A 85 -18.05 -22.44 22.68
C LEU A 85 -17.13 -23.58 23.13
#